data_AF-A0AAJ2JZV0-F1
#
_entry.id   AF-A0AAJ2JZV0-F1
#
_cell.length_a   1.000
_cell.length_b   1.000
_cell.length_c   1.000
_cell.angle_alpha   90.00
_cell.angle_beta   90.00
_cell.angle_gamma   90.00
#
_symmetry.space_group_name_H-M   'P 1'
#
loop_
_entity.id
_entity.type
_entity.pdbx_description
1 polymer ?
#
loop_
_entity_poly.entity_id
_entity_poly.type
_entity_poly.pdbx_seq_one_letter_code
_entity_poly.pdbx_strand_id
1 'polypeptide(L)'
;MRPDILTLYEKFSLLSIPNPFTLSDIDTRLKTKYFAEDVDLDQFEGLKKDPYAHYESIVKAYTFRDERGFNQLEKLNPSEYLSSEEINLLINSDDNIYMSGGTTQGTSFLLALETNIFGGIKKESMVLGNEEFEDYLKALYLTGYIDLEDDFLLEKAHERYREGNVLKYFGYTQGESTF
;
A
#
# COMPACT_ATOMS: atom_id res chain seq x y z
N MET A 1 -15.33 -17.73 -0.08
CA MET A 1 -14.92 -17.61 1.32
C MET A 1 -14.23 -16.27 1.44
N ARG A 2 -14.66 -15.43 2.37
CA ARG A 2 -14.07 -14.12 2.69
C ARG A 2 -13.25 -14.33 3.96
N PRO A 3 -12.06 -13.71 4.12
CA PRO A 3 -11.35 -13.77 5.39
C PRO A 3 -12.24 -13.17 6.47
N ASP A 4 -12.38 -13.89 7.58
CA ASP A 4 -13.15 -13.45 8.72
C ASP A 4 -12.41 -12.33 9.47
N ILE A 5 -13.12 -11.25 9.82
CA ILE A 5 -12.50 -10.04 10.41
C ILE A 5 -11.94 -10.33 11.81
N LEU A 6 -12.61 -11.17 12.60
CA LEU A 6 -12.10 -11.57 13.90
C LEU A 6 -10.77 -12.31 13.75
N THR A 7 -10.68 -13.21 12.78
CA THR A 7 -9.44 -13.94 12.45
C THR A 7 -8.31 -12.97 12.04
N LEU A 8 -8.58 -11.98 11.18
CA LEU A 8 -7.59 -10.98 10.80
C LEU A 8 -7.12 -10.14 12.00
N TYR A 9 -8.05 -9.75 12.87
CA TYR A 9 -7.76 -8.98 14.09
C TYR A 9 -6.90 -9.77 15.09
N GLU A 10 -7.21 -11.06 15.30
CA GLU A 10 -6.42 -11.93 16.16
C GLU A 10 -4.98 -12.07 15.66
N LYS A 11 -4.79 -12.29 14.35
CA LYS A 11 -3.45 -12.33 13.74
C LYS A 11 -2.75 -10.98 13.86
N PHE A 12 -3.42 -9.87 13.53
CA PHE A 12 -2.90 -8.53 13.68
C PHE A 12 -2.39 -8.25 15.10
N SER A 13 -3.16 -8.64 16.12
CA SER A 13 -2.81 -8.42 17.53
C SER A 13 -1.54 -9.17 17.98
N LEU A 14 -1.16 -10.23 17.25
CA LEU A 14 0.07 -10.99 17.48
C LEU A 14 1.26 -10.46 16.68
N LEU A 15 0.99 -9.74 15.60
CA LEU A 15 2.00 -9.17 14.72
C LEU A 15 2.36 -7.77 15.24
N SER A 16 3.64 -7.53 15.54
CA SER A 16 4.12 -6.19 15.92
C SER A 16 4.30 -5.31 14.68
N ILE A 17 3.20 -5.08 13.95
CA ILE A 17 3.20 -4.23 12.74
C ILE A 17 3.31 -2.76 13.18
N PRO A 18 4.26 -1.99 12.61
CA PRO A 18 4.36 -0.55 12.89
C PRO A 18 3.06 0.19 12.56
N ASN A 19 2.71 1.19 13.36
CA ASN A 19 1.55 2.04 13.12
C ASN A 19 1.77 3.44 13.75
N PRO A 20 2.18 4.48 12.98
CA PRO A 20 2.58 4.43 11.57
C PRO A 20 3.96 3.76 11.36
N PHE A 21 4.34 3.57 10.09
CA PHE A 21 5.67 3.07 9.71
C PHE A 21 6.69 4.21 9.69
N THR A 22 7.90 3.95 10.17
CA THR A 22 9.01 4.90 9.98
C THR A 22 9.56 4.83 8.55
N LEU A 23 10.28 5.86 8.10
CA LEU A 23 10.96 5.85 6.80
C LEU A 23 11.92 4.65 6.65
N SER A 24 12.52 4.19 7.74
CA SER A 24 13.39 3.00 7.74
C SER A 24 12.60 1.70 7.56
N ASP A 25 11.41 1.61 8.17
CA ASP A 25 10.52 0.45 7.98
C ASP A 25 10.03 0.39 6.53
N ILE A 26 9.66 1.54 5.97
CA ILE A 26 9.23 1.68 4.56
C ILE A 26 10.36 1.27 3.62
N ASP A 27 11.57 1.80 3.79
CA ASP A 27 12.73 1.43 2.98
C ASP A 27 12.99 -0.09 3.00
N THR A 28 13.02 -0.65 4.21
CA THR A 28 13.23 -2.09 4.39
C THR A 28 12.15 -2.88 3.68
N ARG A 29 10.87 -2.52 3.86
CA ARG A 29 9.74 -3.19 3.22
C ARG A 29 9.82 -3.16 1.70
N LEU A 30 10.00 -1.96 1.13
CA LEU A 30 10.01 -1.77 -0.32
C LEU A 30 11.17 -2.52 -0.99
N LYS A 31 12.37 -2.45 -0.40
CA LYS A 31 13.55 -3.15 -0.93
C LYS A 31 13.49 -4.66 -0.77
N THR A 32 13.03 -5.15 0.38
CA THR A 32 13.03 -6.60 0.65
C THR A 32 11.93 -7.34 -0.10
N LYS A 33 10.72 -6.77 -0.17
CA LYS A 33 9.58 -7.45 -0.80
C LYS A 33 9.45 -7.15 -2.28
N TYR A 34 9.70 -5.91 -2.68
CA TYR A 34 9.45 -5.44 -4.04
C TYR A 34 10.73 -5.15 -4.81
N PHE A 35 11.91 -5.45 -4.22
CA PHE A 35 13.20 -5.24 -4.87
C PHE A 35 13.36 -3.81 -5.40
N ALA A 36 12.80 -2.84 -4.68
CA ALA A 36 12.86 -1.44 -5.02
C ALA A 36 14.32 -0.95 -5.05
N GLU A 37 14.61 -0.03 -5.96
CA GLU A 37 15.91 0.64 -6.02
C GLU A 37 15.73 2.13 -5.70
N ASP A 38 16.67 2.71 -4.96
CA ASP A 38 16.70 4.16 -4.76
C ASP A 38 17.00 4.86 -6.10
N VAL A 39 16.31 5.96 -6.36
CA VAL A 39 16.56 6.80 -7.55
C VAL A 39 16.72 8.26 -7.17
N ASP A 40 17.52 8.96 -7.96
CA ASP A 40 17.75 10.39 -7.78
C ASP A 40 16.46 11.20 -8.02
N LEU A 41 16.19 12.15 -7.13
CA LEU A 41 15.04 13.05 -7.21
C LEU A 41 15.08 13.93 -8.47
N ASP A 42 16.27 14.21 -9.01
CA ASP A 42 16.44 14.98 -10.25
C ASP A 42 15.77 14.33 -11.46
N GLN A 43 15.47 13.03 -11.41
CA GLN A 43 14.68 12.37 -12.47
C GLN A 43 13.21 12.83 -12.48
N PHE A 44 12.75 13.45 -11.40
CA PHE A 44 11.36 13.86 -11.20
C PHE A 44 11.17 15.37 -11.10
N GLU A 45 12.10 16.17 -11.64
CA GLU A 45 12.01 17.64 -11.60
C GLU A 45 10.69 18.21 -12.14
N GLY A 46 10.01 17.48 -13.03
CA GLY A 46 8.68 17.84 -13.51
C GLY A 46 7.66 18.06 -12.38
N LEU A 47 7.80 17.34 -11.26
CA LEU A 47 6.94 17.46 -10.09
C LEU A 47 7.13 18.77 -9.33
N LYS A 48 8.22 19.53 -9.54
CA LYS A 48 8.37 20.89 -9.01
C LYS A 48 7.25 21.83 -9.49
N LYS A 49 6.61 21.49 -10.62
CA LYS A 49 5.50 22.27 -11.20
C LYS A 49 4.13 21.80 -10.70
N ASP A 50 4.07 20.67 -10.01
CA ASP A 50 2.83 20.14 -9.44
C ASP A 50 2.64 20.70 -8.01
N PRO A 51 1.64 21.57 -7.79
CA PRO A 51 1.40 22.15 -6.47
C PRO A 51 0.93 21.12 -5.43
N TYR A 52 0.49 19.93 -5.85
CA TYR A 52 0.03 18.85 -4.97
C TYR A 52 1.11 17.80 -4.67
N ALA A 53 2.21 17.79 -5.41
CA ALA A 53 3.33 16.87 -5.17
C ALA A 53 4.16 17.26 -3.94
N HIS A 54 4.03 18.49 -3.45
CA HIS A 54 4.78 19.04 -2.32
C HIS A 54 6.30 18.74 -2.44
N TYR A 55 6.87 19.03 -3.62
CA TYR A 55 8.21 18.57 -4.01
C TYR A 55 9.31 18.81 -2.95
N GLU A 56 9.27 19.95 -2.27
CA GLU A 56 10.24 20.34 -1.24
C GLU A 56 10.27 19.42 -0.01
N SER A 57 9.21 18.66 0.25
CA SER A 57 9.17 17.67 1.34
C SER A 57 9.48 16.25 0.87
N ILE A 58 9.79 16.03 -0.41
CA ILE A 58 10.19 14.71 -0.90
C ILE A 58 11.59 14.39 -0.38
N VAL A 59 11.67 13.32 0.40
CA VAL A 59 12.92 12.88 1.04
C VAL A 59 13.52 11.65 0.37
N LYS A 60 12.72 10.93 -0.43
CA LYS A 60 13.16 9.68 -1.08
C LYS A 60 12.33 9.33 -2.30
N ALA A 61 12.94 8.68 -3.28
CA ALA A 61 12.25 8.11 -4.42
C ALA A 61 12.75 6.70 -4.72
N TYR A 62 11.82 5.86 -5.18
CA TYR A 62 12.06 4.47 -5.52
C TYR A 62 11.55 4.17 -6.93
N THR A 63 12.26 3.30 -7.64
CA THR A 63 11.78 2.66 -8.86
C THR A 63 11.61 1.15 -8.64
N PHE A 64 10.63 0.56 -9.31
CA PHE A 64 10.34 -0.87 -9.24
C PHE A 64 10.50 -1.48 -10.63
N ARG A 65 11.72 -1.98 -10.93
CA ARG A 65 12.06 -2.54 -12.25
C ARG A 65 12.33 -4.04 -12.24
N ASP A 66 12.62 -4.62 -11.07
CA ASP A 66 12.80 -6.06 -10.95
C ASP A 66 11.47 -6.76 -11.19
N GLU A 67 11.42 -7.66 -12.18
CA GLU A 67 10.19 -8.37 -12.58
C GLU A 67 9.51 -9.07 -11.41
N ARG A 68 10.26 -9.58 -10.43
CA ARG A 68 9.68 -10.26 -9.26
C ARG A 68 8.88 -9.29 -8.42
N GLY A 69 9.43 -8.11 -8.16
CA GLY A 69 8.75 -7.05 -7.40
C GLY A 69 7.60 -6.43 -8.19
N PHE A 70 7.87 -6.12 -9.46
CA PHE A 70 6.90 -5.54 -10.38
C PHE A 70 5.64 -6.41 -10.51
N ASN A 71 5.80 -7.71 -10.77
CA ASN A 71 4.68 -8.66 -10.85
C ASN A 71 3.86 -8.75 -9.55
N GLN A 72 4.47 -8.52 -8.38
CA GLN A 72 3.72 -8.47 -7.12
C GLN A 72 2.87 -7.21 -7.04
N LEU A 73 3.43 -6.06 -7.44
CA LEU A 73 2.74 -4.76 -7.40
C LEU A 73 1.53 -4.70 -8.34
N GLU A 74 1.51 -5.54 -9.38
CA GLU A 74 0.39 -5.62 -10.32
C GLU A 74 -0.75 -6.56 -9.90
N LYS A 75 -0.58 -7.35 -8.83
CA LYS A 75 -1.57 -8.37 -8.43
C LYS A 75 -2.99 -7.84 -8.20
N LEU A 76 -3.13 -6.57 -7.84
CA LEU A 76 -4.44 -5.95 -7.59
C LEU A 76 -4.95 -5.10 -8.75
N ASN A 77 -4.18 -4.97 -9.83
CA ASN A 77 -4.58 -4.17 -10.98
C ASN A 77 -5.66 -4.93 -11.76
N PRO A 78 -6.82 -4.32 -12.05
CA PRO A 78 -7.81 -4.92 -12.94
C PRO A 78 -7.24 -5.10 -14.36
N SER A 79 -7.65 -6.15 -15.08
CA SER A 79 -7.10 -6.50 -16.40
C SER A 79 -7.36 -5.45 -17.49
N GLU A 80 -8.31 -4.54 -17.26
CA GLU A 80 -8.61 -3.41 -18.15
C GLU A 80 -7.62 -2.25 -18.03
N TYR A 81 -6.82 -2.20 -16.96
CA TYR A 81 -5.76 -1.22 -16.80
C TYR A 81 -4.52 -1.71 -17.56
N LEU A 82 -3.95 -0.83 -18.38
CA LEU A 82 -2.67 -1.11 -19.01
C LEU A 82 -1.59 -1.22 -17.94
N SER A 83 -0.81 -2.30 -18.01
CA SER A 83 0.43 -2.43 -17.25
C SER A 83 1.31 -1.22 -17.52
N SER A 84 1.92 -0.69 -16.47
CA SER A 84 2.82 0.47 -16.60
C SER A 84 4.18 -0.02 -17.03
N GLU A 85 4.87 0.69 -17.93
CA GLU A 85 6.25 0.31 -18.27
C GLU A 85 7.21 0.53 -17.08
N GLU A 86 6.84 1.40 -16.15
CA GLU A 86 7.57 1.69 -14.93
C GLU A 86 6.60 2.08 -13.81
N ILE A 87 6.92 1.69 -12.59
CA ILE A 87 6.27 2.19 -11.38
C ILE A 87 7.34 2.89 -10.54
N ASN A 88 7.04 4.10 -10.07
CA ASN A 88 7.89 4.86 -9.15
C ASN A 88 7.08 5.32 -7.94
N LEU A 89 7.73 5.44 -6.78
CA LEU A 89 7.14 6.00 -5.56
C LEU A 89 8.07 7.06 -4.98
N LEU A 90 7.54 8.27 -4.81
CA LEU A 90 8.19 9.37 -4.11
C LEU A 90 7.55 9.52 -2.74
N ILE A 91 8.38 9.64 -1.70
CA ILE A 91 7.95 9.75 -0.30
C ILE A 91 8.21 11.16 0.20
N ASN A 92 7.16 11.81 0.67
CA ASN A 92 7.23 13.07 1.40
C ASN A 92 7.37 12.80 2.91
N SER A 93 8.16 13.63 3.60
CA SER A 93 8.25 13.62 5.05
C SER A 93 8.54 15.02 5.58
N ASP A 94 7.69 15.49 6.49
CA ASP A 94 7.84 16.81 7.09
C ASP A 94 8.75 16.77 8.32
N ASP A 95 8.91 15.60 8.95
CA ASP A 95 9.68 15.39 10.19
C ASP A 95 10.91 14.49 10.02
N ASN A 96 11.15 13.96 8.82
CA ASN A 96 12.20 12.98 8.48
C ASN A 96 12.14 11.67 9.28
N ILE A 97 10.99 11.35 9.89
CA ILE A 97 10.77 10.11 10.65
C ILE A 97 9.63 9.30 10.04
N TYR A 98 8.51 9.95 9.75
CA TYR A 98 7.30 9.33 9.21
C TYR A 98 6.95 9.92 7.85
N MET A 99 6.21 9.16 7.06
CA MET A 99 5.69 9.65 5.78
C MET A 99 4.57 10.67 6.01
N SER A 100 4.66 11.84 5.37
CA SER A 100 3.58 12.84 5.31
C SER A 100 2.78 12.79 4.01
N GLY A 101 3.32 12.13 2.97
CA GLY A 101 2.66 11.94 1.69
C GLY A 101 3.42 10.99 0.77
N GLY A 102 2.75 10.52 -0.28
CA GLY A 102 3.35 9.65 -1.28
C GLY A 102 2.81 9.95 -2.67
N THR A 103 3.70 10.08 -3.65
CA THR A 103 3.33 10.25 -5.06
C THR A 103 3.76 9.02 -5.84
N THR A 104 2.79 8.31 -6.40
CA THR A 104 3.04 7.16 -7.29
C THR A 104 2.99 7.61 -8.74
N GLN A 105 3.99 7.24 -9.54
CA GLN A 105 3.92 7.29 -10.99
C GLN A 105 3.76 5.87 -11.54
N GLY A 106 2.91 5.71 -12.56
CA GLY A 106 2.43 4.41 -13.01
C GLY A 106 1.23 3.92 -12.19
N THR A 107 0.73 2.74 -12.55
CA THR A 107 -0.49 2.14 -11.99
C THR A 107 -0.13 0.94 -11.14
N SER A 108 -0.29 1.05 -9.82
CA SER A 108 -0.28 -0.09 -8.92
C SER A 108 -1.24 0.12 -7.77
N PHE A 109 -2.32 -0.66 -7.77
CA PHE A 109 -3.32 -0.63 -6.70
C PHE A 109 -2.76 -1.24 -5.41
N LEU A 110 -1.83 -2.19 -5.52
CA LEU A 110 -1.16 -2.76 -4.35
C LEU A 110 -0.21 -1.74 -3.71
N LEU A 111 0.57 -1.01 -4.50
CA LEU A 111 1.45 0.04 -3.99
C LEU A 111 0.66 1.19 -3.35
N ALA A 112 -0.51 1.52 -3.89
CA ALA A 112 -1.42 2.47 -3.27
C ALA A 112 -1.89 1.98 -1.89
N LEU A 113 -2.25 0.69 -1.73
CA LEU A 113 -2.57 0.12 -0.42
C LEU A 113 -1.38 0.16 0.54
N GLU A 114 -0.19 -0.26 0.10
CA GLU A 114 1.05 -0.18 0.89
C GLU A 114 1.30 1.24 1.40
N THR A 115 1.17 2.24 0.51
CA THR A 115 1.37 3.65 0.86
C THR A 115 0.36 4.11 1.92
N ASN A 116 -0.92 3.77 1.79
CA ASN A 116 -1.90 4.09 2.83
C ASN A 116 -1.60 3.38 4.16
N ILE A 117 -1.13 2.12 4.12
CA ILE A 117 -0.76 1.36 5.33
C ILE A 117 0.39 2.04 6.07
N PHE A 118 1.38 2.58 5.36
CA PHE A 118 2.53 3.27 5.97
C PHE A 118 2.11 4.47 6.82
N GLY A 119 1.07 5.19 6.40
CA GLY A 119 0.48 6.31 7.16
C GLY A 119 -0.23 5.87 8.45
N GLY A 120 -0.56 4.58 8.56
CA GLY A 120 -1.18 4.02 9.75
C GLY A 120 -2.64 4.43 9.95
N ILE A 121 -3.16 4.08 11.13
CA ILE A 121 -4.52 4.42 11.58
C ILE A 121 -4.48 4.91 13.03
N LYS A 122 -5.38 5.86 13.37
CA LYS A 122 -5.49 6.39 14.72
C LYS A 122 -5.85 5.30 15.72
N LYS A 123 -5.18 5.30 16.88
CA LYS A 123 -5.36 4.28 17.91
C LYS A 123 -6.80 4.14 18.39
N GLU A 124 -7.50 5.25 18.58
CA GLU A 124 -8.93 5.26 18.93
C GLU A 124 -9.86 4.66 17.86
N SER A 125 -9.45 4.62 16.57
CA SER A 125 -10.20 3.93 15.52
C SER A 125 -10.01 2.41 15.54
N MET A 126 -8.96 1.90 16.21
CA MET A 126 -8.57 0.48 16.20
C MET A 126 -9.44 -0.40 17.10
N VAL A 127 -10.74 -0.41 16.84
CA VAL A 127 -11.74 -1.20 17.54
C VAL A 127 -12.59 -1.98 16.55
N LEU A 128 -12.88 -3.25 16.83
CA LEU A 128 -13.75 -4.07 15.98
C LEU A 128 -15.14 -3.41 15.82
N GLY A 129 -15.70 -3.49 14.60
CA GLY A 129 -16.91 -2.75 14.21
C GLY A 129 -16.65 -1.33 13.70
N ASN A 130 -15.42 -0.82 13.78
CA ASN A 130 -15.03 0.39 13.06
C ASN A 130 -14.62 0.02 11.62
N GLU A 131 -15.38 0.50 10.63
CA GLU A 131 -15.17 0.18 9.21
C GLU A 131 -13.78 0.58 8.69
N GLU A 132 -13.20 1.68 9.17
CA GLU A 132 -11.85 2.13 8.77
C GLU A 132 -10.81 1.11 9.24
N PHE A 133 -10.93 0.65 10.49
CA PHE A 133 -10.01 -0.34 11.03
C PHE A 133 -10.17 -1.71 10.37
N GLU A 134 -11.41 -2.13 10.10
CA GLU A 134 -11.65 -3.39 9.39
C GLU A 134 -11.10 -3.35 7.95
N ASP A 135 -11.20 -2.22 7.26
CA ASP A 135 -10.57 -2.04 5.96
C ASP A 135 -9.04 -2.00 6.06
N TYR A 136 -8.48 -1.42 7.13
CA TYR A 136 -7.03 -1.49 7.40
C TYR A 136 -6.55 -2.94 7.57
N LEU A 137 -7.28 -3.77 8.34
CA LEU A 137 -6.96 -5.19 8.50
C LEU A 137 -7.00 -5.96 7.15
N LYS A 138 -8.00 -5.67 6.31
CA LYS A 138 -8.08 -6.25 4.96
C LYS A 138 -6.93 -5.76 4.07
N ALA A 139 -6.53 -4.49 4.18
CA ALA A 139 -5.39 -3.95 3.45
C ALA A 139 -4.08 -4.67 3.85
N LEU A 140 -3.87 -4.87 5.15
CA LEU A 140 -2.73 -5.64 5.67
C LEU A 140 -2.73 -7.10 5.17
N TYR A 141 -3.90 -7.71 5.03
CA TYR A 141 -4.02 -9.04 4.44
C TYR A 141 -3.73 -9.06 2.94
N LEU A 142 -4.36 -8.16 2.16
CA LEU A 142 -4.16 -8.03 0.72
C LEU A 142 -2.70 -7.77 0.34
N THR A 143 -2.00 -6.99 1.16
CA THR A 143 -0.57 -6.67 0.98
C THR A 143 0.34 -7.70 1.67
N GLY A 144 -0.20 -8.74 2.31
CA GLY A 144 0.57 -9.85 2.88
C GLY A 144 1.44 -9.46 4.08
N TYR A 145 0.98 -8.56 4.93
CA TYR A 145 1.48 -8.41 6.31
C TYR A 145 0.83 -9.43 7.24
N ILE A 146 -0.46 -9.68 7.05
CA ILE A 146 -1.19 -10.75 7.72
C ILE A 146 -1.21 -11.95 6.77
N ASP A 147 -0.68 -13.06 7.24
CA ASP A 147 -0.75 -14.34 6.54
C ASP A 147 -1.76 -15.26 7.25
N LEU A 148 -2.67 -15.80 6.45
CA LEU A 148 -3.58 -16.87 6.85
C LEU A 148 -3.08 -18.07 6.06
N GLU A 149 -2.73 -19.16 6.74
CA GLU A 149 -2.00 -20.35 6.24
C GLU A 149 -2.53 -21.02 4.94
N ASP A 150 -3.59 -20.49 4.34
CA ASP A 150 -4.21 -20.91 3.09
C ASP A 150 -4.08 -19.83 1.98
N ASP A 151 -3.08 -20.00 1.10
CA ASP A 151 -2.84 -19.15 -0.08
C ASP A 151 -4.06 -19.00 -1.00
N PHE A 152 -4.99 -19.96 -1.00
CA PHE A 152 -6.20 -19.91 -1.83
C PHE A 152 -7.12 -18.75 -1.45
N LEU A 153 -7.17 -18.38 -0.17
CA LEU A 153 -8.00 -17.27 0.29
C LEU A 153 -7.43 -15.92 -0.13
N LEU A 154 -6.11 -15.79 -0.19
CA LEU A 154 -5.45 -14.55 -0.59
C LEU A 154 -5.63 -14.30 -2.09
N GLU A 155 -5.41 -15.31 -2.93
CA GLU A 155 -5.61 -15.15 -4.38
C GLU A 155 -7.07 -14.81 -4.70
N LYS A 156 -8.03 -15.46 -4.01
CA LYS A 156 -9.44 -15.12 -4.16
C LYS A 156 -9.78 -13.69 -3.71
N ALA A 157 -9.10 -13.18 -2.68
CA ALA A 157 -9.26 -11.79 -2.25
C ALA A 157 -8.67 -10.82 -3.29
N HIS A 158 -7.52 -11.16 -3.89
CA HIS A 158 -6.92 -10.39 -5.00
C HIS A 158 -7.85 -10.35 -6.21
N GLU A 159 -8.42 -11.49 -6.61
CA GLU A 159 -9.39 -11.59 -7.71
C GLU A 159 -10.58 -10.65 -7.50
N ARG A 160 -11.22 -10.71 -6.32
CA ARG A 160 -12.36 -9.83 -6.02
C ARG A 160 -12.01 -8.35 -6.02
N TYR A 161 -10.82 -8.01 -5.55
CA TYR A 161 -10.35 -6.63 -5.59
C TYR A 161 -10.20 -6.15 -7.05
N ARG A 162 -9.64 -6.99 -7.93
CA ARG A 162 -9.56 -6.72 -9.39
C ARG A 162 -10.94 -6.57 -10.03
N GLU A 163 -11.96 -7.28 -9.55
CA GLU A 163 -13.36 -7.16 -9.99
C GLU A 163 -14.09 -5.90 -9.46
N GLY A 164 -13.39 -5.03 -8.71
CA GLY A 164 -13.94 -3.76 -8.21
C GLY A 164 -14.49 -3.81 -6.78
N ASN A 165 -14.31 -4.91 -6.04
CA ASN A 165 -14.63 -4.99 -4.61
C ASN A 165 -13.50 -4.33 -3.79
N VAL A 166 -13.37 -3.00 -3.90
CA VAL A 166 -12.30 -2.23 -3.25
C VAL A 166 -12.64 -1.82 -1.81
N LEU A 167 -11.64 -1.35 -1.08
CA LEU A 167 -11.77 -0.88 0.30
C LEU A 167 -12.28 0.57 0.31
N LYS A 168 -13.24 0.87 1.19
CA LYS A 168 -13.88 2.20 1.26
C LYS A 168 -12.92 3.29 1.71
N TYR A 169 -12.03 2.97 2.66
CA TYR A 169 -11.10 3.93 3.25
C TYR A 169 -9.67 3.84 2.71
N PHE A 170 -9.32 2.75 2.01
CA PHE A 170 -7.95 2.48 1.56
C PHE A 170 -7.83 2.24 0.04
N GLY A 171 -8.93 2.24 -0.72
CA GLY A 171 -8.95 2.00 -2.18
C GLY A 171 -8.77 3.27 -3.04
N TYR A 172 -8.45 3.08 -4.33
CA TYR A 172 -8.23 4.15 -5.33
C TYR A 172 -9.51 4.91 -5.73
N THR A 173 -10.68 4.33 -5.50
CA THR A 173 -11.99 4.94 -5.73
C THR A 173 -12.90 4.70 -4.53
N GLN A 174 -13.86 5.61 -4.30
CA GLN A 174 -14.96 5.34 -3.36
C GLN A 174 -15.82 4.21 -3.94
N GLY A 175 -15.55 2.97 -3.51
CA GLY A 175 -16.36 1.80 -3.81
C GLY A 175 -17.27 1.43 -2.65
N GLU A 176 -18.37 0.72 -2.93
CA GLU A 176 -19.10 0.01 -1.88
C GLU A 176 -18.17 -1.07 -1.31
N SER A 177 -17.79 -0.94 -0.03
CA SER A 177 -17.06 -1.99 0.69
C SER A 177 -17.97 -3.21 0.77
N THR A 178 -17.84 -4.09 -0.22
CA THR A 178 -18.52 -5.40 -0.23
C THR A 178 -17.52 -6.51 0.07
N PHE A 179 -16.38 -6.16 0.68
CA PHE A 179 -15.33 -7.11 1.03
C PHE A 179 -15.86 -8.31 1.80
#